data_AF-A0A0E2ZPZ2-F1
#
_entry.id   AF-A0A0E2ZPZ2-F1
#
_cell.length_a   1.000
_cell.length_b   1.000
_cell.length_c   1.000
_cell.angle_alpha   90.00
_cell.angle_beta   90.00
_cell.angle_gamma   90.00
#
_symmetry.space_group_name_H-M   'P 1'
#
loop_
_entity.id
_entity.type
_entity.pdbx_description
1 polymer ?
#
loop_
_entity_poly.entity_id
_entity_poly.type
_entity_poly.pdbx_seq_one_letter_code
_entity_poly.pdbx_strand_id
1 'polypeptide(L)'
;MKRPDYLSSGELGRLIPVATKPELRNTCVTSAMLMAVEEFAEALLGALGAPTGKRAKTHVWLEPVFKSSKNDNKDRPDALIIVNNGRREWRALMEAKAKGADLDADQIECYLDIAKVQGVDAVVTISNQFVATPTQSPCDINRQKLKKVALFHWSWSFLQTEAKIQLSKSAVSDPDQAYMLEEYVRYLEHDSSGVSEFEQMGKEWVEACKLYFAKSKLDKKSPMGAAVVSDWDELMRCTALLMSRNLETNVTTVLSAKERKDPNGRSESMQSSFVSSGELKSRLEIPDAASPISVEADLTRRSVTVSMTVDAPRDKKRAPATVTWLLRQLVKTEDGSIMLVAKWPGRTQDTCAELVKVREDVDALVGDRKGQLPRTFEIRAVSDLGGKFTQRRNFVPELVSCVTRFYEAVGQYVVPWQAPPPKPKKPVQVEESSEESTGPEAGEISAQQIAPGAFEASAI
;
A
#
# COMPACT_ATOMS: atom_id res chain seq x y z
N MET A 1 4.07 -29.46 21.06
CA MET A 1 5.43 -28.86 21.10
C MET A 1 5.82 -28.61 22.56
N LYS A 2 7.10 -28.75 22.94
CA LYS A 2 7.54 -28.43 24.30
C LYS A 2 7.65 -26.91 24.48
N ARG A 3 7.28 -26.42 25.67
CA ARG A 3 7.46 -25.03 26.05
C ARG A 3 8.94 -24.66 26.01
N PRO A 4 9.32 -23.48 25.48
CA PRO A 4 10.70 -23.03 25.49
C PRO A 4 11.29 -22.99 26.90
N ASP A 5 12.57 -23.36 27.04
CA ASP A 5 13.22 -23.50 28.34
C ASP A 5 13.41 -22.16 29.07
N TYR A 6 13.39 -21.04 28.35
CA TYR A 6 13.46 -19.70 28.95
C TYR A 6 12.13 -19.21 29.52
N LEU A 7 11.02 -19.96 29.32
CA LEU A 7 9.71 -19.64 29.90
C LEU A 7 9.41 -20.49 31.14
N SER A 8 8.91 -19.83 32.20
CA SER A 8 8.40 -20.48 33.41
C SER A 8 6.92 -20.85 33.29
N SER A 9 6.13 -20.07 32.55
CA SER A 9 4.72 -20.34 32.20
C SER A 9 4.33 -19.73 30.85
N GLY A 10 3.18 -20.14 30.34
CA GLY A 10 2.62 -19.68 29.07
C GLY A 10 1.78 -20.80 28.43
N GLU A 11 0.68 -20.41 27.79
CA GLU A 11 -0.24 -21.35 27.13
C GLU A 11 -0.18 -21.18 25.61
N LEU A 12 -0.38 -22.25 24.83
CA LEU A 12 -0.46 -22.09 23.38
C LEU A 12 -1.77 -21.40 22.99
N GLY A 13 -1.72 -20.54 21.98
CA GLY A 13 -2.92 -19.97 21.35
C GLY A 13 -3.94 -21.04 20.98
N ARG A 14 -5.23 -20.75 21.17
CA ARG A 14 -6.35 -21.68 20.93
C ARG A 14 -7.42 -21.02 20.06
N LEU A 15 -8.03 -21.82 19.19
CA LEU A 15 -9.16 -21.40 18.35
C LEU A 15 -10.40 -21.05 19.20
N ILE A 16 -10.58 -21.75 20.32
CA ILE A 16 -11.72 -21.57 21.23
C ILE A 16 -11.16 -21.13 22.58
N PRO A 17 -11.08 -19.81 22.87
CA PRO A 17 -10.54 -19.30 24.11
C PRO A 17 -11.54 -19.44 25.26
N VAL A 18 -11.03 -19.75 26.46
CA VAL A 18 -11.80 -19.72 27.73
C VAL A 18 -11.59 -18.37 28.46
N ALA A 19 -10.85 -17.44 27.86
CA ALA A 19 -10.51 -16.15 28.46
C ALA A 19 -11.73 -15.23 28.64
N THR A 20 -11.81 -14.52 29.77
CA THR A 20 -12.91 -13.60 30.07
C THR A 20 -12.70 -12.21 29.47
N LYS A 21 -11.46 -11.72 29.40
CA LYS A 21 -11.11 -10.43 28.79
C LYS A 21 -11.25 -10.46 27.27
N PRO A 22 -11.92 -9.49 26.62
CA PRO A 22 -12.06 -9.44 25.16
C PRO A 22 -10.72 -9.39 24.41
N GLU A 23 -9.77 -8.57 24.87
CA GLU A 23 -8.44 -8.42 24.27
C GLU A 23 -7.64 -9.72 24.25
N LEU A 24 -7.68 -10.47 25.37
CA LEU A 24 -7.01 -11.77 25.47
C LEU A 24 -7.70 -12.84 24.61
N ARG A 25 -9.03 -12.78 24.45
CA ARG A 25 -9.76 -13.65 23.52
C ARG A 25 -9.33 -13.40 22.08
N ASN A 26 -9.30 -12.13 21.64
CA ASN A 26 -8.88 -11.79 20.28
C ASN A 26 -7.42 -12.19 20.04
N THR A 27 -6.55 -11.93 21.01
CA THR A 27 -5.14 -12.34 20.94
C THR A 27 -5.01 -13.85 20.83
N CYS A 28 -5.78 -14.61 21.61
CA CYS A 28 -5.77 -16.07 21.59
C CYS A 28 -6.20 -16.66 20.24
N VAL A 29 -7.31 -16.18 19.68
CA VAL A 29 -7.82 -16.65 18.39
C VAL A 29 -6.87 -16.24 17.26
N THR A 30 -6.38 -14.99 17.26
CA THR A 30 -5.40 -14.49 16.29
C THR A 30 -4.11 -15.31 16.35
N SER A 31 -3.63 -15.62 17.55
CA SER A 31 -2.47 -16.48 17.78
C SER A 31 -2.68 -17.87 17.22
N ALA A 32 -3.88 -18.43 17.35
CA ALA A 32 -4.21 -19.72 16.75
C ALA A 32 -4.23 -19.65 15.22
N MET A 33 -4.77 -18.58 14.63
CA MET A 33 -4.74 -18.37 13.17
C MET A 33 -3.31 -18.28 12.64
N LEU A 34 -2.43 -17.52 13.30
CA LEU A 34 -1.01 -17.44 12.92
C LEU A 34 -0.28 -18.78 13.00
N MET A 35 -0.75 -19.74 13.81
CA MET A 35 -0.19 -21.08 13.87
C MET A 35 -0.83 -22.05 12.87
N ALA A 36 -2.11 -21.86 12.54
CA ALA A 36 -2.91 -22.80 11.78
C ALA A 36 -2.94 -22.53 10.28
N VAL A 37 -2.83 -21.26 9.87
CA VAL A 37 -2.97 -20.83 8.47
C VAL A 37 -1.63 -20.25 7.98
N GLU A 38 -0.92 -21.01 7.15
CA GLU A 38 0.46 -20.68 6.74
C GLU A 38 0.51 -19.38 5.93
N GLU A 39 -0.41 -19.21 4.98
CA GLU A 39 -0.45 -18.06 4.08
C GLU A 39 -0.77 -16.76 4.83
N PHE A 40 -1.65 -16.83 5.84
CA PHE A 40 -1.96 -15.70 6.72
C PHE A 40 -0.77 -15.32 7.61
N ALA A 41 -0.08 -16.32 8.17
CA ALA A 41 1.13 -16.09 8.96
C ALA A 41 2.26 -15.51 8.10
N GLU A 42 2.42 -16.00 6.86
CA GLU A 42 3.42 -15.51 5.92
C GLU A 42 3.17 -14.06 5.53
N ALA A 43 1.92 -13.71 5.20
CA ALA A 43 1.56 -12.35 4.81
C ALA A 43 1.82 -11.33 5.95
N LEU A 44 1.46 -11.69 7.18
CA LEU A 44 1.63 -10.80 8.34
C LEU A 44 3.08 -10.75 8.84
N LEU A 45 3.67 -11.91 9.14
CA LEU A 45 4.97 -11.99 9.80
C LEU A 45 6.14 -11.79 8.82
N GLY A 46 5.95 -12.16 7.55
CA GLY A 46 6.94 -11.93 6.50
C GLY A 46 7.21 -10.45 6.29
N ALA A 47 6.16 -9.62 6.34
CA ALA A 47 6.28 -8.15 6.29
C ALA A 47 7.09 -7.57 7.46
N LEU A 48 7.19 -8.28 8.59
CA LEU A 48 7.98 -7.88 9.77
C LEU A 48 9.44 -8.40 9.71
N GLY A 49 9.81 -9.16 8.68
CA GLY A 49 11.13 -9.75 8.52
C GLY A 49 11.33 -11.11 9.21
N ALA A 50 10.23 -11.76 9.64
CA ALA A 50 10.25 -13.11 10.14
C ALA A 50 10.61 -14.11 9.02
N PRO A 51 11.29 -15.24 9.34
CA PRO A 51 11.65 -16.25 8.36
C PRO A 51 10.44 -17.14 8.01
N THR A 52 9.65 -16.72 7.02
CA THR A 52 8.42 -17.40 6.56
C THR A 52 8.68 -18.40 5.42
N GLY A 53 7.62 -19.12 4.99
CA GLY A 53 7.63 -20.12 3.91
C GLY A 53 7.40 -21.56 4.41
N LYS A 54 7.35 -22.54 3.49
CA LYS A 54 6.91 -23.94 3.76
C LYS A 54 7.62 -24.73 4.89
N ARG A 55 8.80 -24.28 5.34
CA ARG A 55 9.55 -24.91 6.44
C ARG A 55 9.43 -24.12 7.75
N ALA A 56 8.86 -22.92 7.70
CA ALA A 56 8.64 -22.09 8.85
C ALA A 56 7.56 -22.73 9.73
N LYS A 57 7.79 -22.76 11.03
CA LYS A 57 6.81 -23.15 12.02
C LYS A 57 6.59 -21.97 12.94
N THR A 58 5.34 -21.53 13.00
CA THR A 58 4.89 -20.46 13.88
C THR A 58 4.30 -21.07 15.14
N HIS A 59 4.73 -20.55 16.29
CA HIS A 59 4.20 -20.91 17.60
C HIS A 59 3.95 -19.65 18.40
N VAL A 60 2.79 -19.55 19.03
CA VAL A 60 2.41 -18.38 19.82
C VAL A 60 2.01 -18.81 21.22
N TRP A 61 2.73 -18.25 22.19
CA TRP A 61 2.54 -18.50 23.62
C TRP A 61 1.86 -17.29 24.27
N LEU A 62 0.67 -17.49 24.79
CA LEU A 62 -0.10 -16.49 25.52
C LEU A 62 0.42 -16.34 26.95
N GLU A 63 0.35 -15.11 27.46
CA GLU A 63 0.75 -14.73 28.81
C GLU A 63 2.11 -15.34 29.24
N PRO A 64 3.16 -15.17 28.42
CA PRO A 64 4.47 -15.77 28.69
C PRO A 64 5.10 -15.15 29.94
N VAL A 65 5.66 -15.99 30.81
CA VAL A 65 6.48 -15.54 31.93
C VAL A 65 7.92 -16.02 31.71
N PHE A 66 8.86 -15.09 31.68
CA PHE A 66 10.28 -15.39 31.46
C PHE A 66 10.95 -15.81 32.77
N LYS A 67 11.90 -16.77 32.71
CA LYS A 67 12.61 -17.23 33.92
C LYS A 67 13.52 -16.17 34.53
N SER A 68 14.02 -15.22 33.73
CA SER A 68 14.96 -14.21 34.20
C SER A 68 14.29 -12.90 34.66
N SER A 69 12.97 -12.77 34.52
CA SER A 69 12.24 -11.60 35.01
C SER A 69 11.99 -11.74 36.51
N LYS A 70 12.47 -10.76 37.30
CA LYS A 70 12.08 -10.57 38.71
C LYS A 70 10.73 -9.84 38.84
N ASN A 71 9.94 -9.76 37.76
CA ASN A 71 8.88 -8.77 37.64
C ASN A 71 7.53 -9.24 38.22
N ASP A 72 6.82 -8.25 38.76
CA ASP A 72 5.42 -8.32 39.17
C ASP A 72 4.51 -8.73 37.99
N ASN A 73 3.31 -9.23 38.31
CA ASN A 73 2.27 -9.61 37.34
C ASN A 73 1.90 -8.52 36.30
N LYS A 74 2.31 -7.26 36.51
CA LYS A 74 1.97 -6.12 35.66
C LYS A 74 2.76 -6.04 34.35
N ASP A 75 3.96 -6.63 34.28
CA ASP A 75 4.82 -6.53 33.08
C ASP A 75 4.72 -7.78 32.19
N ARG A 76 3.56 -8.43 32.19
CA ARG A 76 3.33 -9.64 31.39
C ARG A 76 2.78 -9.25 30.02
N PRO A 77 3.45 -9.58 28.90
CA PRO A 77 2.89 -9.39 27.56
C PRO A 77 1.69 -10.31 27.32
N ASP A 78 0.80 -9.95 26.40
CA ASP A 78 -0.33 -10.80 26.02
C ASP A 78 0.12 -12.07 25.29
N ALA A 79 1.15 -11.98 24.43
CA ALA A 79 1.71 -13.16 23.77
C ALA A 79 3.20 -13.04 23.37
N LEU A 80 3.80 -14.18 23.05
CA LEU A 80 5.12 -14.34 22.43
C LEU A 80 4.98 -15.18 21.17
N ILE A 81 5.26 -14.58 20.02
CA ILE A 81 5.35 -15.22 18.70
C ILE A 81 6.77 -15.76 18.53
N ILE A 82 6.89 -16.99 18.03
CA ILE A 82 8.14 -17.63 17.66
C ILE A 82 7.97 -18.21 16.27
N VAL A 83 8.79 -17.76 15.32
CA VAL A 83 8.84 -18.28 13.95
C VAL A 83 10.19 -18.92 13.75
N ASN A 84 10.21 -20.22 13.42
CA ASN A 84 11.44 -20.98 13.25
C ASN A 84 11.43 -21.69 11.89
N ASN A 85 12.45 -21.46 11.06
CA ASN A 85 12.60 -22.12 9.76
C ASN A 85 13.73 -23.18 9.73
N GLY A 86 14.20 -23.59 10.91
CA GLY A 86 15.29 -24.54 11.15
C GLY A 86 16.69 -23.90 11.21
N ARG A 87 16.93 -22.81 10.46
CA ARG A 87 18.23 -22.10 10.46
C ARG A 87 18.21 -20.82 11.27
N ARG A 88 17.06 -20.14 11.30
CA ARG A 88 16.84 -18.88 11.99
C ARG A 88 15.55 -19.00 12.80
N GLU A 89 15.63 -18.52 14.02
CA GLU A 89 14.47 -18.25 14.87
C GLU A 89 14.29 -16.74 14.94
N TRP A 90 13.04 -16.30 14.85
CA TRP A 90 12.63 -14.91 15.04
C TRP A 90 11.52 -14.88 16.07
N ARG A 91 11.60 -13.92 16.99
CA ARG A 91 10.69 -13.82 18.14
C ARG A 91 10.10 -12.43 18.23
N ALA A 92 8.83 -12.35 18.60
CA ALA A 92 8.17 -11.07 18.88
C ALA A 92 7.25 -11.14 20.10
N LEU A 93 7.31 -10.13 20.97
CA LEU A 93 6.28 -9.92 21.99
C LEU A 93 5.06 -9.29 21.34
N MET A 94 3.87 -9.63 21.82
CA MET A 94 2.61 -9.06 21.37
C MET A 94 1.86 -8.43 22.53
N GLU A 95 1.33 -7.24 22.32
CA GLU A 95 0.42 -6.53 23.23
C GLU A 95 -0.81 -6.10 22.44
N ALA A 96 -2.00 -6.35 22.96
CA ALA A 96 -3.24 -6.10 22.26
C ALA A 96 -4.24 -5.31 23.12
N LYS A 97 -4.83 -4.28 22.53
CA LYS A 97 -5.95 -3.54 23.10
C LYS A 97 -7.17 -3.68 22.20
N ALA A 98 -8.33 -3.94 22.78
CA ALA A 98 -9.59 -4.00 22.04
C ALA A 98 -10.54 -2.89 22.51
N LYS A 99 -11.60 -2.63 21.74
CA LYS A 99 -12.60 -1.57 22.00
C LYS A 99 -11.93 -0.19 22.00
N GLY A 100 -12.37 0.73 22.85
CA GLY A 100 -11.81 2.08 22.97
C GLY A 100 -10.62 2.20 23.93
N ALA A 101 -9.90 1.11 24.20
CA ALA A 101 -8.69 1.16 25.03
C ALA A 101 -7.48 1.53 24.17
N ASP A 102 -6.76 2.56 24.61
CA ASP A 102 -5.53 3.01 23.95
C ASP A 102 -4.31 2.23 24.43
N LEU A 103 -3.29 2.18 23.59
CA LEU A 103 -1.99 1.64 23.93
C LEU A 103 -1.25 2.58 24.88
N ASP A 104 -0.66 2.02 25.93
CA ASP A 104 0.12 2.75 26.93
C ASP A 104 1.61 2.76 26.53
N ALA A 105 2.18 3.96 26.41
CA ALA A 105 3.58 4.16 26.06
C ALA A 105 4.51 3.52 27.10
N ASP A 106 4.23 3.68 28.39
CA ASP A 106 5.07 3.16 29.47
C ASP A 106 5.08 1.62 29.46
N GLN A 107 3.92 1.01 29.16
CA GLN A 107 3.77 -0.43 29.02
C GLN A 107 4.59 -0.97 27.83
N ILE A 108 4.47 -0.34 26.67
CA ILE A 108 5.21 -0.74 25.45
C ILE A 108 6.72 -0.57 25.66
N GLU A 109 7.12 0.51 26.30
CA GLU A 109 8.51 0.77 26.64
C GLU A 109 9.09 -0.28 27.59
N CYS A 110 8.31 -0.76 28.57
CA CYS A 110 8.69 -1.87 29.42
C CYS A 110 8.89 -3.16 28.60
N TYR A 111 7.99 -3.45 27.66
CA TYR A 111 8.13 -4.62 26.78
C TYR A 111 9.33 -4.54 25.84
N LEU A 112 9.71 -3.34 25.37
CA LEU A 112 10.94 -3.15 24.59
C LEU A 112 12.18 -3.47 25.43
N ASP A 113 12.19 -3.08 26.71
CA ASP A 113 13.28 -3.41 27.63
C ASP A 113 13.33 -4.92 27.93
N ILE A 114 12.18 -5.56 28.14
CA ILE A 114 12.08 -7.02 28.30
C ILE A 114 12.60 -7.73 27.03
N ALA A 115 12.12 -7.32 25.85
CA ALA A 115 12.52 -7.90 24.58
C ALA A 115 14.04 -7.82 24.38
N LYS A 116 14.65 -6.68 24.72
CA LYS A 116 16.10 -6.47 24.66
C LYS A 116 16.87 -7.40 25.61
N VAL A 117 16.37 -7.61 26.83
CA VAL A 117 17.00 -8.52 27.81
C VAL A 117 16.88 -9.98 27.38
N GLN A 118 15.75 -10.37 26.79
CA GLN A 118 15.47 -11.74 26.33
C GLN A 118 16.03 -12.05 24.93
N GLY A 119 16.56 -11.04 24.24
CA GLY A 119 17.02 -11.16 22.85
C GLY A 119 15.89 -11.40 21.85
N VAL A 120 14.69 -10.91 22.13
CA VAL A 120 13.54 -10.96 21.23
C VAL A 120 13.70 -9.87 20.15
N ASP A 121 13.41 -10.22 18.90
CA ASP A 121 13.67 -9.36 17.75
C ASP A 121 12.73 -8.15 17.66
N ALA A 122 11.47 -8.32 18.08
CA ALA A 122 10.45 -7.29 17.92
C ALA A 122 9.40 -7.24 19.05
N VAL A 123 8.69 -6.12 19.11
CA VAL A 123 7.41 -5.95 19.82
C VAL A 123 6.35 -5.58 18.78
N VAL A 124 5.21 -6.25 18.81
CA VAL A 124 4.07 -6.03 17.92
C VAL A 124 2.88 -5.61 18.76
N THR A 125 2.34 -4.43 18.48
CA THR A 125 1.14 -3.94 19.16
C THR A 125 -0.08 -4.10 18.26
N ILE A 126 -1.24 -4.41 18.84
CA ILE A 126 -2.50 -4.52 18.10
C ILE A 126 -3.55 -3.65 18.78
N SER A 127 -4.18 -2.71 18.07
CA SER A 127 -5.32 -1.96 18.62
C SER A 127 -6.28 -1.46 17.54
N ASN A 128 -7.32 -0.73 17.94
CA ASN A 128 -8.15 0.03 17.00
C ASN A 128 -7.51 1.37 16.64
N GLN A 129 -6.36 1.72 17.23
CA GLN A 129 -5.57 2.87 16.81
C GLN A 129 -4.82 2.53 15.52
N PHE A 130 -4.19 3.55 14.96
CA PHE A 130 -4.07 3.62 13.54
C PHE A 130 -2.82 4.44 13.20
N VAL A 131 -1.84 3.79 12.55
CA VAL A 131 -0.56 4.40 12.14
C VAL A 131 -0.41 4.43 10.62
N ALA A 132 0.49 5.28 10.11
CA ALA A 132 0.69 5.42 8.66
C ALA A 132 1.48 4.25 8.04
N THR A 133 2.35 3.59 8.82
CA THR A 133 3.08 2.39 8.38
C THR A 133 3.22 1.40 9.54
N PRO A 134 3.29 0.09 9.29
CA PRO A 134 3.42 -0.91 10.36
C PRO A 134 4.62 -0.71 11.28
N THR A 135 5.68 -0.02 10.84
CA THR A 135 6.87 0.32 11.64
C THR A 135 6.70 1.52 12.58
N GLN A 136 5.55 2.19 12.53
CA GLN A 136 5.23 3.32 13.42
C GLN A 136 4.43 2.84 14.61
N SER A 137 4.44 3.66 15.67
CA SER A 137 3.69 3.44 16.90
C SER A 137 2.58 4.49 17.01
N PRO A 138 1.38 4.12 17.52
CA PRO A 138 0.31 5.08 17.79
C PRO A 138 0.59 5.95 19.03
N CYS A 139 1.53 5.54 19.89
CA CYS A 139 2.02 6.32 21.02
C CYS A 139 3.47 6.78 20.82
N ASP A 140 3.85 7.88 21.47
CA ASP A 140 5.22 8.39 21.44
C ASP A 140 6.13 7.50 22.29
N ILE A 141 7.16 6.95 21.66
CA ILE A 141 8.08 5.97 22.26
C ILE A 141 9.50 6.51 22.17
N ASN A 142 10.27 6.31 23.25
CA ASN A 142 11.68 6.66 23.26
C ASN A 142 12.46 5.92 22.16
N ARG A 143 12.86 6.66 21.11
CA ARG A 143 13.58 6.15 19.95
C ARG A 143 14.89 5.43 20.29
N GLN A 144 15.49 5.68 21.46
CA GLN A 144 16.68 4.94 21.89
C GLN A 144 16.40 3.46 22.16
N LYS A 145 15.18 3.12 22.61
CA LYS A 145 14.77 1.74 22.88
C LYS A 145 14.57 0.94 21.58
N LEU A 146 14.25 1.62 20.48
CA LEU A 146 14.04 1.03 19.14
C LEU A 146 15.33 0.66 18.41
N LYS A 147 16.52 0.93 18.97
CA LYS A 147 17.80 0.64 18.31
C LYS A 147 18.12 -0.86 18.19
N LYS A 148 17.64 -1.67 19.13
CA LYS A 148 17.95 -3.10 19.24
C LYS A 148 16.76 -4.01 18.98
N VAL A 149 15.55 -3.51 19.23
CA VAL A 149 14.29 -4.24 19.10
C VAL A 149 13.39 -3.43 18.17
N ALA A 150 12.83 -4.08 17.15
CA ALA A 150 11.88 -3.44 16.26
C ALA A 150 10.52 -3.26 16.97
N LEU A 151 9.82 -2.16 16.70
CA LEU A 151 8.44 -1.96 17.14
C LEU A 151 7.54 -1.91 15.90
N PHE A 152 6.48 -2.70 15.94
CA PHE A 152 5.46 -2.70 14.91
C PHE A 152 4.07 -2.50 15.51
N HIS A 153 3.16 -2.02 14.67
CA HIS A 153 1.76 -1.85 15.01
C HIS A 153 0.87 -2.40 13.89
N TRP A 154 -0.12 -3.18 14.29
CA TRP A 154 -1.23 -3.62 13.44
C TRP A 154 -2.53 -3.05 13.99
N SER A 155 -3.42 -2.61 13.09
CA SER A 155 -4.80 -2.40 13.49
C SER A 155 -5.58 -3.72 13.40
N TRP A 156 -6.62 -3.89 14.22
CA TRP A 156 -7.51 -5.05 14.07
C TRP A 156 -8.17 -5.13 12.69
N SER A 157 -8.51 -3.97 12.12
CA SER A 157 -9.03 -3.85 10.76
C SER A 157 -8.03 -4.29 9.68
N PHE A 158 -6.73 -4.10 9.92
CA PHE A 158 -5.68 -4.59 9.03
C PHE A 158 -5.62 -6.13 9.06
N LEU A 159 -5.63 -6.74 10.25
CA LEU A 159 -5.64 -8.20 10.39
C LEU A 159 -6.86 -8.84 9.72
N GLN A 160 -8.04 -8.25 9.91
CA GLN A 160 -9.27 -8.70 9.26
C GLN A 160 -9.20 -8.55 7.73
N THR A 161 -8.64 -7.44 7.24
CA THR A 161 -8.48 -7.21 5.79
C THR A 161 -7.53 -8.22 5.17
N GLU A 162 -6.39 -8.48 5.82
CA GLU A 162 -5.43 -9.47 5.36
C GLU A 162 -6.07 -10.87 5.32
N ALA A 163 -6.83 -11.26 6.35
CA ALA A 163 -7.53 -12.54 6.38
C ALA A 163 -8.51 -12.69 5.20
N LYS A 164 -9.29 -11.64 4.88
CA LYS A 164 -10.20 -11.63 3.72
C LYS A 164 -9.47 -11.76 2.39
N ILE A 165 -8.32 -11.11 2.23
CA ILE A 165 -7.50 -11.18 1.01
C ILE A 165 -6.96 -12.60 0.81
N GLN A 166 -6.54 -13.27 1.88
CA GLN A 166 -6.06 -14.65 1.78
C GLN A 166 -7.19 -15.64 1.41
N LEU A 167 -8.41 -15.40 1.89
CA LEU A 167 -9.59 -16.17 1.49
C LEU A 167 -9.95 -15.96 0.01
N SER A 168 -9.90 -14.73 -0.48
CA SER A 168 -10.38 -14.39 -1.83
C SER A 168 -9.45 -14.92 -2.93
N LYS A 169 -8.13 -14.87 -2.72
CA LYS A 169 -7.12 -15.33 -3.68
C LYS A 169 -7.14 -16.84 -3.94
N SER A 170 -8.00 -17.61 -3.25
CA SER A 170 -7.83 -19.06 -3.09
C SER A 170 -6.39 -19.41 -2.70
N ALA A 171 -5.72 -18.48 -1.98
CA ALA A 171 -4.32 -18.61 -1.61
C ALA A 171 -4.17 -19.71 -0.57
N VAL A 172 -5.16 -19.84 0.31
CA VAL A 172 -5.24 -20.92 1.29
C VAL A 172 -5.56 -22.22 0.57
N SER A 173 -4.53 -23.02 0.36
CA SER A 173 -4.61 -24.26 -0.41
C SER A 173 -5.40 -25.38 0.28
N ASP A 174 -5.51 -25.30 1.61
CA ASP A 174 -6.18 -26.28 2.46
C ASP A 174 -7.61 -25.82 2.81
N PRO A 175 -8.66 -26.58 2.44
CA PRO A 175 -10.05 -26.24 2.74
C PRO A 175 -10.35 -26.05 4.23
N ASP A 176 -9.68 -26.80 5.12
CA ASP A 176 -9.89 -26.68 6.56
C ASP A 176 -9.27 -25.38 7.07
N GLN A 177 -8.11 -24.98 6.55
CA GLN A 177 -7.49 -23.69 6.86
C GLN A 177 -8.33 -22.52 6.36
N ALA A 178 -8.93 -22.65 5.18
CA ALA A 178 -9.82 -21.64 4.62
C ALA A 178 -11.07 -21.49 5.51
N TYR A 179 -11.70 -22.60 5.91
CA TYR A 179 -12.84 -22.58 6.83
C TYR A 179 -12.48 -21.93 8.18
N MET A 180 -11.33 -22.27 8.76
CA MET A 180 -10.86 -21.66 10.00
C MET A 180 -10.66 -20.14 9.86
N LEU A 181 -10.10 -19.69 8.74
CA LEU A 181 -9.86 -18.27 8.49
C LEU A 181 -11.17 -17.50 8.23
N GLU A 182 -12.15 -18.13 7.57
CA GLU A 182 -13.51 -17.59 7.40
C GLU A 182 -14.20 -17.39 8.76
N GLU A 183 -14.13 -18.39 9.64
CA GLU A 183 -14.67 -18.29 11.00
C GLU A 183 -13.95 -17.21 11.83
N TYR A 184 -12.65 -17.01 11.61
CA TYR A 184 -11.91 -15.91 12.24
C TYR A 184 -12.40 -14.54 11.77
N VAL A 185 -12.63 -14.37 10.46
CA VAL A 185 -13.20 -13.13 9.91
C VAL A 185 -14.58 -12.87 10.53
N ARG A 186 -15.46 -13.89 10.52
CA ARG A 186 -16.78 -13.82 11.15
C ARG A 186 -16.69 -13.46 12.64
N TYR A 187 -15.71 -14.01 13.36
CA TYR A 187 -15.46 -13.68 14.76
C TYR A 187 -15.08 -12.21 14.96
N LEU A 188 -14.16 -11.68 14.15
CA LEU A 188 -13.73 -10.28 14.26
C LEU A 188 -14.85 -9.30 13.88
N GLU A 189 -15.73 -9.66 12.94
CA GLU A 189 -16.88 -8.83 12.52
C GLU A 189 -17.97 -8.71 13.60
N HIS A 190 -18.02 -9.64 14.55
CA HIS A 190 -19.03 -9.61 15.58
C HIS A 190 -18.72 -8.53 16.63
N ASP A 191 -19.70 -7.70 17.00
CA ASP A 191 -19.56 -6.58 17.95
C ASP A 191 -18.85 -6.93 19.27
N SER A 192 -19.00 -8.18 19.72
CA SER A 192 -18.38 -8.67 20.96
C SER A 192 -16.84 -8.75 20.88
N SER A 193 -16.26 -8.81 19.69
CA SER A 193 -14.81 -8.77 19.45
C SER A 193 -14.24 -7.42 19.87
N GLY A 194 -15.04 -6.35 19.80
CA GLY A 194 -14.58 -4.99 20.05
C GLY A 194 -13.61 -4.45 18.99
N VAL A 195 -13.53 -5.10 17.84
CA VAL A 195 -12.91 -4.54 16.63
C VAL A 195 -13.83 -3.48 16.07
N SER A 196 -13.28 -2.32 15.71
CA SER A 196 -14.07 -1.22 15.15
C SER A 196 -13.39 -0.66 13.91
N GLU A 197 -14.19 -0.34 12.89
CA GLU A 197 -13.73 0.38 11.71
C GLU A 197 -13.87 1.89 11.93
N PHE A 198 -13.13 2.69 11.15
CA PHE A 198 -13.29 4.13 11.16
C PHE A 198 -14.60 4.50 10.43
N GLU A 199 -15.67 4.74 11.20
CA GLU A 199 -17.02 5.00 10.67
C GLU A 199 -17.38 6.48 10.51
N GLN A 200 -16.69 7.38 11.22
CA GLN A 200 -17.04 8.80 11.22
C GLN A 200 -15.84 9.71 11.51
N MET A 201 -15.87 10.90 10.92
CA MET A 201 -14.93 11.98 11.25
C MET A 201 -15.12 12.48 12.70
N GLY A 202 -14.12 13.15 13.27
CA GLY A 202 -14.16 13.87 14.54
C GLY A 202 -15.15 15.05 14.56
N LYS A 203 -15.38 15.64 15.74
CA LYS A 203 -16.33 16.78 15.89
C LYS A 203 -15.80 18.03 15.17
N GLU A 204 -14.48 18.17 15.20
CA GLU A 204 -13.64 19.19 14.59
C GLU A 204 -13.86 19.29 13.08
N TRP A 205 -14.22 18.19 12.42
CA TRP A 205 -14.57 18.19 10.99
C TRP A 205 -15.69 19.15 10.64
N VAL A 206 -16.75 19.16 11.46
CA VAL A 206 -17.94 20.00 11.24
C VAL A 206 -17.58 21.48 11.37
N GLU A 207 -16.75 21.80 12.37
CA GLU A 207 -16.30 23.16 12.65
C GLU A 207 -15.34 23.67 11.57
N ALA A 208 -14.39 22.83 11.14
CA ALA A 208 -13.50 23.12 10.03
C ALA A 208 -14.27 23.38 8.73
N CYS A 209 -15.23 22.51 8.38
CA CYS A 209 -16.10 22.71 7.22
C CYS A 209 -16.80 24.08 7.27
N LYS A 210 -17.44 24.42 8.40
CA LYS A 210 -18.12 25.71 8.58
C LYS A 210 -17.18 26.90 8.37
N LEU A 211 -15.95 26.84 8.87
CA LEU A 211 -14.96 27.91 8.72
C LEU A 211 -14.53 28.11 7.27
N TYR A 212 -14.19 27.03 6.56
CA TYR A 212 -13.76 27.13 5.17
C TYR A 212 -14.90 27.52 4.22
N PHE A 213 -16.14 27.11 4.50
CA PHE A 213 -17.31 27.61 3.76
C PHE A 213 -17.48 29.13 3.92
N ALA A 214 -17.20 29.65 5.11
CA ALA A 214 -17.21 31.09 5.38
C ALA A 214 -15.98 31.82 4.82
N LYS A 215 -15.09 31.13 4.08
CA LYS A 215 -13.81 31.64 3.57
C LYS A 215 -12.85 32.14 4.66
N SER A 216 -13.02 31.64 5.87
CA SER A 216 -12.09 31.84 6.98
C SER A 216 -10.99 30.78 6.94
N LYS A 217 -9.87 31.05 7.61
CA LYS A 217 -8.74 30.12 7.73
C LYS A 217 -8.47 29.79 9.19
N LEU A 218 -7.89 28.62 9.39
CA LEU A 218 -7.36 28.23 10.68
C LEU A 218 -6.00 28.88 10.94
N ASP A 219 -5.63 28.95 12.21
CA ASP A 219 -4.25 29.21 12.58
C ASP A 219 -3.37 28.01 12.20
N LYS A 220 -2.13 28.28 11.78
CA LYS A 220 -1.16 27.25 11.35
C LYS A 220 -0.95 26.12 12.35
N LYS A 221 -1.08 26.41 13.65
CA LYS A 221 -0.89 25.46 14.76
C LYS A 221 -2.19 25.15 15.50
N SER A 222 -3.34 25.35 14.85
CA SER A 222 -4.64 25.09 15.47
C SER A 222 -4.78 23.60 15.84
N PRO A 223 -5.10 23.27 17.11
CA PRO A 223 -5.38 21.88 17.51
C PRO A 223 -6.48 21.23 16.66
N MET A 224 -7.47 22.02 16.25
CA MET A 224 -8.54 21.56 15.35
C MET A 224 -8.01 21.15 13.98
N GLY A 225 -7.02 21.88 13.45
CA GLY A 225 -6.34 21.52 12.20
C GLY A 225 -5.58 20.19 12.33
N ALA A 226 -4.92 19.95 13.47
CA ALA A 226 -4.23 18.69 13.73
C ALA A 226 -5.21 17.50 13.84
N ALA A 227 -6.34 17.70 14.53
CA ALA A 227 -7.39 16.68 14.66
C ALA A 227 -7.99 16.29 13.29
N VAL A 228 -8.34 17.27 12.45
CA VAL A 228 -8.88 17.02 11.10
C VAL A 228 -7.88 16.29 10.20
N VAL A 229 -6.60 16.63 10.30
CA VAL A 229 -5.51 15.95 9.58
C VAL A 229 -5.35 14.50 10.05
N SER A 230 -5.48 14.25 11.35
CA SER A 230 -5.46 12.90 11.91
C SER A 230 -6.63 12.05 11.40
N ASP A 231 -7.86 12.58 11.47
CA ASP A 231 -9.06 11.91 10.95
C ASP A 231 -8.93 11.61 9.45
N TRP A 232 -8.34 12.52 8.68
CA TRP A 232 -8.09 12.33 7.26
C TRP A 232 -7.12 11.17 7.01
N ASP A 233 -6.00 11.11 7.74
CA ASP A 233 -5.05 10.00 7.62
C ASP A 233 -5.68 8.65 8.00
N GLU A 234 -6.59 8.63 8.96
CA GLU A 234 -7.38 7.45 9.32
C GLU A 234 -8.37 7.06 8.22
N LEU A 235 -9.11 8.02 7.67
CA LEU A 235 -10.03 7.81 6.56
C LEU A 235 -9.32 7.26 5.32
N MET A 236 -8.14 7.77 4.97
CA MET A 236 -7.38 7.29 3.81
C MET A 236 -6.91 5.85 3.98
N ARG A 237 -6.58 5.45 5.21
CA ARG A 237 -6.22 4.05 5.50
C ARG A 237 -7.42 3.14 5.52
N CYS A 238 -8.55 3.58 6.08
CA CYS A 238 -9.83 2.89 5.96
C CYS A 238 -10.19 2.67 4.48
N THR A 239 -10.05 3.71 3.67
CA THR A 239 -10.26 3.65 2.21
C THR A 239 -9.29 2.66 1.55
N ALA A 240 -8.01 2.67 1.91
CA ALA A 240 -7.03 1.71 1.38
C ALA A 240 -7.39 0.25 1.74
N LEU A 241 -7.81 -0.02 2.98
CA LEU A 241 -8.24 -1.35 3.40
C LEU A 241 -9.52 -1.81 2.69
N LEU A 242 -10.49 -0.91 2.52
CA LEU A 242 -11.72 -1.16 1.76
C LEU A 242 -11.42 -1.45 0.28
N MET A 243 -10.56 -0.65 -0.33
CA MET A 243 -10.09 -0.90 -1.69
C MET A 243 -9.33 -2.23 -1.78
N SER A 244 -8.53 -2.57 -0.77
CA SER A 244 -7.79 -3.83 -0.76
C SER A 244 -8.71 -5.05 -0.73
N ARG A 245 -9.81 -4.95 0.02
CA ARG A 245 -10.87 -5.97 0.03
C ARG A 245 -11.55 -6.08 -1.33
N ASN A 246 -11.95 -4.95 -1.91
CA ASN A 246 -12.68 -4.93 -3.18
C ASN A 246 -11.84 -5.39 -4.37
N LEU A 247 -10.54 -5.12 -4.34
CA LEU A 247 -9.60 -5.45 -5.42
C LEU A 247 -8.80 -6.73 -5.15
N GLU A 248 -8.99 -7.33 -3.99
CA GLU A 248 -8.27 -8.54 -3.56
C GLU A 248 -6.73 -8.39 -3.63
N THR A 249 -6.22 -7.17 -3.42
CA THR A 249 -4.80 -6.84 -3.49
C THR A 249 -4.45 -5.74 -2.50
N ASN A 250 -3.20 -5.69 -2.02
CA ASN A 250 -2.82 -4.78 -0.95
C ASN A 250 -2.66 -3.34 -1.47
N VAL A 251 -3.71 -2.55 -1.30
CA VAL A 251 -3.72 -1.09 -1.54
C VAL A 251 -3.17 -0.38 -0.31
N THR A 252 -2.27 0.57 -0.52
CA THR A 252 -1.61 1.30 0.58
C THR A 252 -1.63 2.80 0.35
N THR A 253 -1.37 3.60 1.39
CA THR A 253 -1.18 5.04 1.24
C THR A 253 0.25 5.35 0.78
N VAL A 254 0.40 6.23 -0.20
CA VAL A 254 1.72 6.62 -0.73
C VAL A 254 2.38 7.60 0.22
N LEU A 255 3.51 7.20 0.79
CA LEU A 255 4.38 8.03 1.60
C LEU A 255 5.74 8.20 0.94
N SER A 256 6.25 9.43 0.88
CA SER A 256 7.63 9.69 0.48
C SER A 256 8.63 9.11 1.50
N ALA A 257 9.87 8.89 1.06
CA ALA A 257 10.92 8.38 1.94
C ALA A 257 11.19 9.29 3.15
N LYS A 258 10.96 10.61 3.02
CA LYS A 258 11.07 11.58 4.12
C LYS A 258 9.94 11.39 5.13
N GLU A 259 8.70 11.30 4.65
CA GLU A 259 7.50 11.13 5.49
C GLU A 259 7.49 9.80 6.24
N ARG A 260 8.05 8.73 5.65
CA ARG A 260 8.20 7.43 6.35
C ARG A 260 9.12 7.53 7.56
N LYS A 261 10.20 8.34 7.47
CA LYS A 261 11.19 8.51 8.53
C LYS A 261 10.77 9.52 9.59
N ASP A 262 9.93 10.48 9.23
CA ASP A 262 9.50 11.58 10.11
C ASP A 262 7.96 11.74 10.09
N PRO A 263 7.23 10.94 10.89
CA PRO A 263 5.78 11.00 10.95
C PRO A 263 5.25 12.33 11.47
N ASN A 264 5.89 12.89 12.50
CA ASN A 264 5.48 14.17 13.09
C ASN A 264 5.65 15.31 12.09
N GLY A 265 6.81 15.36 11.41
CA GLY A 265 7.03 16.34 10.34
C GLY A 265 6.06 16.19 9.17
N ARG A 266 5.59 14.97 8.87
CA ARG A 266 4.52 14.74 7.90
C ARG A 266 3.21 15.38 8.35
N SER A 267 2.74 15.09 9.56
CA SER A 267 1.49 15.65 10.08
C SER A 267 1.51 17.18 10.13
N GLU A 268 2.64 17.78 10.53
CA GLU A 268 2.84 19.23 10.52
C GLU A 268 2.82 19.83 9.09
N SER A 269 3.42 19.14 8.12
CA SER A 269 3.42 19.54 6.71
C SER A 269 2.01 19.45 6.11
N MET A 270 1.27 18.39 6.44
CA MET A 270 -0.10 18.18 5.98
C MET A 270 -1.04 19.22 6.61
N GLN A 271 -0.90 19.51 7.91
CA GLN A 271 -1.62 20.59 8.58
C GLN A 271 -1.30 21.94 7.97
N SER A 272 -0.03 22.25 7.72
CA SER A 272 0.36 23.52 7.10
C SER A 272 -0.26 23.69 5.71
N SER A 273 -0.29 22.62 4.91
CA SER A 273 -0.91 22.61 3.59
C SER A 273 -2.42 22.81 3.71
N PHE A 274 -3.09 22.01 4.54
CA PHE A 274 -4.52 22.08 4.82
C PHE A 274 -4.95 23.47 5.29
N VAL A 275 -4.24 24.06 6.25
CA VAL A 275 -4.53 25.41 6.77
C VAL A 275 -4.42 26.48 5.67
N SER A 276 -3.50 26.28 4.72
CA SER A 276 -3.26 27.25 3.66
C SER A 276 -4.29 27.19 2.52
N SER A 277 -4.67 25.98 2.09
CA SER A 277 -5.53 25.74 0.93
C SER A 277 -6.99 25.43 1.27
N GLY A 278 -7.26 24.89 2.46
CA GLY A 278 -8.55 24.28 2.79
C GLY A 278 -8.74 22.91 2.13
N GLU A 279 -7.67 22.30 1.63
CA GLU A 279 -7.69 21.03 0.90
C GLU A 279 -6.88 19.98 1.66
N LEU A 280 -7.44 18.77 1.78
CA LEU A 280 -6.73 17.58 2.27
C LEU A 280 -6.43 16.68 1.08
N LYS A 281 -5.19 16.22 0.94
CA LYS A 281 -4.74 15.41 -0.20
C LYS A 281 -3.96 14.21 0.27
N SER A 282 -4.29 13.05 -0.29
CA SER A 282 -3.57 11.80 -0.08
C SER A 282 -3.52 11.01 -1.39
N ARG A 283 -2.64 10.02 -1.45
CA ARG A 283 -2.50 9.15 -2.60
C ARG A 283 -2.58 7.70 -2.18
N LEU A 284 -3.25 6.87 -2.98
CA LEU A 284 -3.38 5.43 -2.80
C LEU A 284 -2.57 4.72 -3.88
N GLU A 285 -1.65 3.86 -3.45
CA GLU A 285 -0.91 2.95 -4.30
C GLU A 285 -1.75 1.69 -4.51
N ILE A 286 -2.13 1.42 -5.75
CA ILE A 286 -2.78 0.17 -6.14
C ILE A 286 -1.75 -0.62 -6.95
N PRO A 287 -1.43 -1.86 -6.55
CA PRO A 287 -0.52 -2.72 -7.30
C PRO A 287 -0.93 -2.81 -8.78
N ASP A 288 0.08 -2.76 -9.66
CA ASP A 288 -0.06 -2.88 -11.12
C ASP A 288 -0.92 -1.80 -11.83
N ALA A 289 -1.43 -0.80 -11.11
CA ALA A 289 -2.14 0.32 -11.71
C ALA A 289 -1.18 1.28 -12.45
N ALA A 290 -1.69 2.03 -13.43
CA ALA A 290 -0.88 2.96 -14.23
C ALA A 290 -0.22 4.08 -13.42
N SER A 291 -0.84 4.50 -12.33
CA SER A 291 -0.32 5.49 -11.40
C SER A 291 -1.12 5.44 -10.10
N PRO A 292 -0.58 5.96 -8.98
CA PRO A 292 -1.34 6.12 -7.74
C PRO A 292 -2.59 6.97 -7.95
N ILE A 293 -3.67 6.60 -7.27
CA ILE A 293 -4.90 7.41 -7.23
C ILE A 293 -4.68 8.56 -6.24
N SER A 294 -4.90 9.79 -6.67
CA SER A 294 -4.95 10.96 -5.80
C SER A 294 -6.37 11.18 -5.32
N VAL A 295 -6.53 11.38 -4.01
CA VAL A 295 -7.80 11.66 -3.35
C VAL A 295 -7.66 13.00 -2.66
N GLU A 296 -8.58 13.91 -2.96
CA GLU A 296 -8.60 15.27 -2.45
C GLU A 296 -9.98 15.63 -1.91
N ALA A 297 -10.03 16.18 -0.71
CA ALA A 297 -11.23 16.79 -0.14
C ALA A 297 -11.03 18.30 -0.03
N ASP A 298 -11.83 19.07 -0.77
CA ASP A 298 -11.84 20.53 -0.75
C ASP A 298 -12.98 21.02 0.16
N LEU A 299 -12.60 21.50 1.36
CA LEU A 299 -13.54 22.01 2.34
C LEU A 299 -14.13 23.37 1.95
N THR A 300 -13.57 24.09 0.98
CA THR A 300 -14.18 25.33 0.48
C THR A 300 -15.32 25.00 -0.48
N ARG A 301 -15.15 23.97 -1.31
CA ARG A 301 -16.11 23.57 -2.36
C ARG A 301 -17.07 22.47 -1.96
N ARG A 302 -16.84 21.75 -0.85
CA ARG A 302 -17.59 20.54 -0.45
C ARG A 302 -17.49 19.41 -1.46
N SER A 303 -16.37 19.34 -2.16
CA SER A 303 -16.15 18.37 -3.22
C SER A 303 -15.04 17.41 -2.88
N VAL A 304 -15.22 16.17 -3.29
CA VAL A 304 -14.14 15.18 -3.37
C VAL A 304 -13.67 15.09 -4.81
N THR A 305 -12.37 15.21 -5.03
CA THR A 305 -11.74 14.96 -6.33
C THR A 305 -10.92 13.67 -6.23
N VAL A 306 -11.19 12.74 -7.14
CA VAL A 306 -10.40 11.52 -7.30
C VAL A 306 -9.74 11.57 -8.67
N SER A 307 -8.44 11.39 -8.75
CA SER A 307 -7.70 11.52 -10.01
C SER A 307 -6.55 10.54 -10.14
N MET A 308 -6.10 10.34 -11.38
CA MET A 308 -4.87 9.63 -11.70
C MET A 308 -4.13 10.33 -12.83
N THR A 309 -2.80 10.19 -12.87
CA THR A 309 -1.96 10.92 -13.83
C THR A 309 -1.05 9.97 -14.59
N VAL A 310 -1.12 10.02 -15.91
CA VAL A 310 -0.30 9.18 -16.81
C VAL A 310 0.56 10.01 -17.74
N ASP A 311 1.72 9.47 -18.08
CA ASP A 311 2.61 10.05 -19.08
C ASP A 311 1.94 10.03 -20.47
N ALA A 312 2.05 11.15 -21.17
CA ALA A 312 1.58 11.24 -22.55
C ALA A 312 2.54 10.50 -23.50
N PRO A 313 2.03 9.90 -24.59
CA PRO A 313 2.83 9.10 -25.50
C PRO A 313 3.83 9.96 -26.27
N ARG A 314 5.13 9.65 -26.10
CA ARG A 314 6.24 10.44 -26.69
C ARG A 314 6.56 10.07 -28.13
N ASP A 315 5.97 9.00 -28.65
CA ASP A 315 6.09 8.55 -30.04
C ASP A 315 5.13 9.30 -31.00
N LYS A 316 4.22 10.11 -30.48
CA LYS A 316 3.26 10.89 -31.28
C LYS A 316 3.83 12.25 -31.64
N LYS A 317 3.61 12.67 -32.89
CA LYS A 317 4.04 13.97 -33.41
C LYS A 317 3.01 15.09 -33.22
N ARG A 318 1.75 14.76 -32.89
CA ARG A 318 0.64 15.71 -32.82
C ARG A 318 -0.13 15.55 -31.51
N ALA A 319 -0.49 16.65 -30.87
CA ALA A 319 -1.28 16.63 -29.63
C ALA A 319 -2.61 15.88 -29.77
N PRO A 320 -3.42 16.06 -30.82
CA PRO A 320 -4.64 15.27 -30.99
C PRO A 320 -4.40 13.76 -30.97
N ALA A 321 -3.29 13.29 -31.55
CA ALA A 321 -2.93 11.87 -31.53
C ALA A 321 -2.56 11.35 -30.13
N THR A 322 -2.03 12.21 -29.25
CA THR A 322 -1.80 11.87 -27.83
C THR A 322 -3.11 11.75 -27.06
N VAL A 323 -4.09 12.60 -27.36
CA VAL A 323 -5.43 12.55 -26.74
C VAL A 323 -6.22 11.34 -27.24
N THR A 324 -6.18 11.02 -28.53
CA THR A 324 -6.81 9.81 -29.07
C THR A 324 -6.25 8.54 -28.42
N TRP A 325 -4.95 8.51 -28.07
CA TRP A 325 -4.37 7.39 -27.31
C TRP A 325 -5.00 7.23 -25.92
N LEU A 326 -5.29 8.34 -25.24
CA LEU A 326 -5.98 8.31 -23.95
C LEU A 326 -7.44 7.87 -24.12
N LEU A 327 -8.16 8.44 -25.10
CA LEU A 327 -9.57 8.10 -25.35
C LEU A 327 -9.80 6.61 -25.62
N ARG A 328 -8.84 5.94 -26.28
CA ARG A 328 -8.91 4.48 -26.53
C ARG A 328 -8.92 3.65 -25.25
N GLN A 329 -8.34 4.16 -24.16
CA GLN A 329 -8.34 3.49 -22.86
C GLN A 329 -9.63 3.75 -22.10
N LEU A 330 -10.29 4.88 -22.37
CA LEU A 330 -11.51 5.31 -21.69
C LEU A 330 -12.79 4.92 -22.46
N VAL A 331 -12.76 3.92 -23.34
CA VAL A 331 -13.94 3.52 -24.14
C VAL A 331 -15.06 2.96 -23.23
N LYS A 332 -14.69 2.23 -22.19
CA LYS A 332 -15.62 1.62 -21.22
C LYS A 332 -16.08 2.58 -20.11
N THR A 333 -15.55 3.80 -20.10
CA THR A 333 -15.93 4.82 -19.13
C THR A 333 -17.26 5.45 -19.54
N GLU A 334 -18.36 5.09 -18.88
CA GLU A 334 -19.70 5.60 -19.24
C GLU A 334 -19.93 7.04 -18.74
N ASP A 335 -19.35 7.39 -17.59
CA ASP A 335 -19.49 8.72 -17.01
C ASP A 335 -18.77 9.79 -17.86
N GLY A 336 -19.56 10.49 -18.67
CA GLY A 336 -19.08 11.57 -19.53
C GLY A 336 -18.65 12.84 -18.78
N SER A 337 -18.96 12.95 -17.47
CA SER A 337 -18.61 14.09 -16.62
C SER A 337 -17.16 14.07 -16.12
N ILE A 338 -16.45 12.96 -16.34
CA ILE A 338 -15.02 12.85 -16.03
C ILE A 338 -14.25 13.93 -16.76
N MET A 339 -13.39 14.64 -16.03
CA MET A 339 -12.59 15.72 -16.57
C MET A 339 -11.23 15.19 -17.00
N LEU A 340 -10.84 15.50 -18.23
CA LEU A 340 -9.50 15.29 -18.74
C LEU A 340 -8.71 16.58 -18.61
N VAL A 341 -7.49 16.50 -18.10
CA VAL A 341 -6.56 17.62 -17.96
C VAL A 341 -5.29 17.28 -18.74
N ALA A 342 -4.94 18.09 -19.72
CA ALA A 342 -3.66 17.97 -20.42
C ALA A 342 -2.66 18.93 -19.78
N LYS A 343 -1.54 18.38 -19.27
CA LYS A 343 -0.44 19.13 -18.67
C LYS A 343 0.61 19.45 -19.73
N TRP A 344 0.91 20.73 -19.93
CA TRP A 344 1.77 21.18 -21.02
C TRP A 344 3.20 21.50 -20.52
N PRO A 345 4.22 21.41 -21.39
CA PRO A 345 5.59 21.71 -21.00
C PRO A 345 5.78 23.20 -20.68
N GLY A 346 6.77 23.48 -19.82
CA GLY A 346 7.15 24.85 -19.46
C GLY A 346 6.14 25.52 -18.54
N ARG A 347 5.78 26.76 -18.86
CA ARG A 347 4.80 27.59 -18.13
C ARG A 347 3.45 27.69 -18.84
N THR A 348 3.25 26.89 -19.89
CA THR A 348 1.98 26.83 -20.60
C THR A 348 0.91 26.35 -19.63
N GLN A 349 -0.21 27.07 -19.55
CA GLN A 349 -1.33 26.69 -18.69
C GLN A 349 -1.84 25.30 -19.07
N ASP A 350 -2.43 24.58 -18.12
CA ASP A 350 -3.12 23.33 -18.40
C ASP A 350 -4.39 23.57 -19.23
N THR A 351 -4.87 22.57 -19.96
CA THR A 351 -6.24 22.57 -20.54
C THR A 351 -7.07 21.54 -19.81
N CYS A 352 -8.37 21.79 -19.72
CA CYS A 352 -9.30 20.88 -19.09
C CYS A 352 -10.61 20.84 -19.86
N ALA A 353 -11.12 19.64 -20.13
CA ALA A 353 -12.40 19.42 -20.81
C ALA A 353 -13.07 18.13 -20.31
N GLU A 354 -14.40 18.07 -20.36
CA GLU A 354 -15.18 16.88 -20.03
C GLU A 354 -14.97 15.78 -21.09
N LEU A 355 -14.93 14.52 -20.65
CA LEU A 355 -14.73 13.35 -21.50
C LEU A 355 -15.73 13.31 -22.66
N VAL A 356 -17.00 13.66 -22.42
CA VAL A 356 -18.03 13.70 -23.47
C VAL A 356 -17.66 14.68 -24.59
N LYS A 357 -17.18 15.88 -24.24
CA LYS A 357 -16.77 16.90 -25.22
C LYS A 357 -15.53 16.47 -25.98
N VAL A 358 -14.56 15.84 -25.31
CA VAL A 358 -13.31 15.39 -25.94
C VAL A 358 -13.54 14.18 -26.87
N ARG A 359 -14.57 13.37 -26.62
CA ARG A 359 -14.99 12.29 -27.53
C ARG A 359 -15.60 12.82 -28.82
N GLU A 360 -16.36 13.92 -28.74
CA GLU A 360 -16.94 14.60 -29.91
C GLU A 360 -15.86 15.35 -30.70
N ASP A 361 -15.01 16.10 -30.00
CA ASP A 361 -13.93 16.88 -30.57
C ASP A 361 -12.67 16.83 -29.70
N VAL A 362 -11.63 16.19 -30.24
CA VAL A 362 -10.32 16.07 -29.58
C VAL A 362 -9.67 17.45 -29.36
N ASP A 363 -9.93 18.41 -30.25
CA ASP A 363 -9.36 19.75 -30.16
C ASP A 363 -9.93 20.54 -28.97
N ALA A 364 -11.06 20.13 -28.39
CA ALA A 364 -11.59 20.70 -27.16
C ALA A 364 -10.59 20.60 -25.97
N LEU A 365 -9.76 19.55 -25.93
CA LEU A 365 -8.72 19.40 -24.91
C LEU A 365 -7.38 20.01 -25.33
N VAL A 366 -7.08 20.05 -26.63
CA VAL A 366 -5.82 20.62 -27.15
C VAL A 366 -5.84 22.15 -27.09
N GLY A 367 -7.00 22.75 -27.40
CA GLY A 367 -7.17 24.20 -27.57
C GLY A 367 -6.21 24.75 -28.63
N ASP A 368 -5.74 25.97 -28.42
CA ASP A 368 -4.89 26.67 -29.38
C ASP A 368 -3.40 26.26 -29.36
N ARG A 369 -3.04 25.18 -28.64
CA ARG A 369 -1.63 24.80 -28.36
C ARG A 369 -0.98 24.02 -29.51
N LYS A 370 -1.08 24.57 -30.71
CA LYS A 370 -0.54 23.99 -31.94
C LYS A 370 0.98 23.82 -31.84
N GLY A 371 1.47 22.63 -32.17
CA GLY A 371 2.90 22.30 -32.19
C GLY A 371 3.51 21.93 -30.84
N GLN A 372 2.78 22.06 -29.73
CA GLN A 372 3.20 21.51 -28.43
C GLN A 372 2.61 20.11 -28.24
N LEU A 373 3.26 19.31 -27.38
CA LEU A 373 2.74 18.03 -26.93
C LEU A 373 2.53 18.08 -25.42
N PRO A 374 1.41 17.55 -24.90
CA PRO A 374 1.24 17.41 -23.47
C PRO A 374 2.32 16.46 -22.92
N ARG A 375 2.75 16.72 -21.68
CA ARG A 375 3.69 15.88 -20.95
C ARG A 375 2.96 14.73 -20.26
N THR A 376 1.84 15.04 -19.61
CA THR A 376 1.02 14.09 -18.89
C THR A 376 -0.46 14.41 -19.09
N PHE A 377 -1.29 13.41 -18.86
CA PHE A 377 -2.73 13.57 -18.73
C PHE A 377 -3.14 13.25 -17.30
N GLU A 378 -3.94 14.11 -16.70
CA GLU A 378 -4.64 13.85 -15.44
C GLU A 378 -6.11 13.58 -15.78
N ILE A 379 -6.61 12.42 -15.36
CA ILE A 379 -8.03 12.04 -15.44
C ILE A 379 -8.61 12.22 -14.05
N ARG A 380 -9.66 13.03 -13.90
CA ARG A 380 -10.26 13.30 -12.58
C ARG A 380 -11.78 13.27 -12.60
N ALA A 381 -12.36 12.67 -11.58
CA ALA A 381 -13.78 12.80 -11.24
C ALA A 381 -13.91 13.79 -10.08
N VAL A 382 -14.88 14.71 -10.17
CA VAL A 382 -15.18 15.69 -9.13
C VAL A 382 -16.61 15.45 -8.67
N SER A 383 -16.79 15.13 -7.39
CA SER A 383 -18.09 14.87 -6.78
C SER A 383 -18.41 15.95 -5.76
N ASP A 384 -19.44 16.75 -5.99
CA ASP A 384 -20.02 17.64 -4.98
C ASP A 384 -20.90 16.81 -4.04
N LEU A 385 -20.53 16.74 -2.76
CA LEU A 385 -21.26 15.98 -1.75
C LEU A 385 -22.29 16.82 -1.00
N GLY A 386 -22.38 18.12 -1.28
CA GLY A 386 -23.33 19.04 -0.67
C GLY A 386 -23.33 18.94 0.86
N GLY A 387 -24.51 18.75 1.46
CA GLY A 387 -24.65 18.61 2.91
C GLY A 387 -23.99 17.36 3.50
N LYS A 388 -23.83 16.29 2.70
CA LYS A 388 -23.19 15.04 3.17
C LYS A 388 -21.71 15.25 3.47
N PHE A 389 -21.06 16.21 2.81
CA PHE A 389 -19.66 16.55 3.07
C PHE A 389 -19.39 16.90 4.53
N THR A 390 -20.29 17.67 5.14
CA THR A 390 -20.17 18.12 6.55
C THR A 390 -20.63 17.06 7.55
N GLN A 391 -21.38 16.05 7.10
CA GLN A 391 -21.95 15.03 7.98
C GLN A 391 -20.89 14.00 8.34
N ARG A 392 -20.45 14.01 9.61
CA ARG A 392 -19.36 13.18 10.14
C ARG A 392 -19.43 11.70 9.73
N ARG A 393 -20.62 11.09 9.83
CA ARG A 393 -20.87 9.66 9.53
C ARG A 393 -21.08 9.37 8.05
N ASN A 394 -21.63 10.33 7.28
CA ASN A 394 -21.94 10.10 5.87
C ASN A 394 -20.76 10.46 4.96
N PHE A 395 -19.85 11.33 5.40
CA PHE A 395 -18.68 11.68 4.60
C PHE A 395 -17.76 10.48 4.31
N VAL A 396 -17.56 9.61 5.31
CA VAL A 396 -16.71 8.41 5.20
C VAL A 396 -17.17 7.48 4.06
N PRO A 397 -18.40 6.92 4.08
CA PRO A 397 -18.84 6.02 3.01
C PRO A 397 -18.97 6.71 1.65
N GLU A 398 -19.31 8.00 1.60
CA GLU A 398 -19.38 8.74 0.33
C GLU A 398 -17.98 8.92 -0.30
N LEU A 399 -16.96 9.25 0.50
CA LEU A 399 -15.59 9.34 -0.01
C LEU A 399 -15.09 7.99 -0.53
N VAL A 400 -15.33 6.90 0.21
CA VAL A 400 -14.97 5.55 -0.23
C VAL A 400 -15.67 5.22 -1.55
N SER A 401 -16.97 5.53 -1.66
CA SER A 401 -17.75 5.34 -2.88
C SER A 401 -17.18 6.12 -4.07
N CYS A 402 -16.76 7.38 -3.88
CA CYS A 402 -16.09 8.15 -4.93
C CYS A 402 -14.81 7.47 -5.43
N VAL A 403 -13.98 6.93 -4.53
CA VAL A 403 -12.73 6.26 -4.89
C VAL A 403 -13.00 4.94 -5.63
N THR A 404 -13.91 4.11 -5.12
CA THR A 404 -14.29 2.84 -5.73
C THR A 404 -14.86 3.06 -7.14
N ARG A 405 -15.85 3.95 -7.29
CA ARG A 405 -16.47 4.26 -8.59
C ARG A 405 -15.46 4.80 -9.59
N PHE A 406 -14.52 5.65 -9.15
CA PHE A 406 -13.48 6.16 -10.03
C PHE A 406 -12.56 5.04 -10.52
N TYR A 407 -12.15 4.12 -9.64
CA TYR A 407 -11.33 2.98 -10.07
C TYR A 407 -12.08 2.07 -11.04
N GLU A 408 -13.35 1.77 -10.78
CA GLU A 408 -14.19 0.98 -11.67
C GLU A 408 -14.42 1.67 -13.03
N ALA A 409 -14.66 2.97 -13.06
CA ALA A 409 -14.95 3.69 -14.30
C ALA A 409 -13.70 4.03 -15.12
N VAL A 410 -12.56 4.25 -14.46
CA VAL A 410 -11.33 4.76 -15.07
C VAL A 410 -10.13 3.90 -14.70
N GLY A 411 -9.88 3.74 -13.41
CA GLY A 411 -8.58 3.28 -12.92
C GLY A 411 -8.16 1.89 -13.40
N GLN A 412 -9.11 0.98 -13.57
CA GLN A 412 -8.85 -0.36 -14.09
C GLN A 412 -8.54 -0.43 -15.60
N TYR A 413 -8.83 0.63 -16.37
CA TYR A 413 -8.68 0.65 -17.83
C TYR A 413 -7.47 1.42 -18.33
N VAL A 414 -6.94 2.33 -17.50
CA VAL A 414 -5.80 3.17 -17.86
C VAL A 414 -4.51 2.40 -17.68
N VAL A 415 -3.63 2.47 -18.67
CA VAL A 415 -2.35 1.77 -18.76
C VAL A 415 -1.22 2.81 -18.92
N PRO A 416 -0.07 2.64 -18.25
CA PRO A 416 1.03 3.59 -18.38
C PRO A 416 1.62 3.53 -19.78
N TRP A 417 2.02 4.66 -20.33
CA TRP A 417 2.69 4.67 -21.63
C TRP A 417 4.04 3.95 -21.54
N GLN A 418 4.30 3.06 -22.50
CA GLN A 418 5.57 2.35 -22.64
C GLN A 418 6.23 2.74 -23.96
N ALA A 419 7.54 3.01 -23.91
CA ALA A 419 8.32 3.30 -25.11
C ALA A 419 8.41 2.05 -25.99
N PRO A 420 8.26 2.19 -27.32
CA PRO A 420 8.42 1.06 -28.22
C PRO A 420 9.86 0.53 -28.17
N PRO A 421 10.09 -0.79 -28.30
CA PRO A 421 11.42 -1.37 -28.34
C PRO A 421 12.30 -0.73 -29.43
N PRO A 422 13.62 -0.55 -29.17
CA PRO A 422 14.54 0.00 -30.16
C PRO A 422 14.59 -0.91 -31.38
N LYS A 423 14.40 -0.34 -32.58
CA LYS A 423 14.55 -1.09 -33.83
C LYS A 423 16.04 -1.18 -34.18
N PRO A 424 16.56 -2.35 -34.58
CA PRO A 424 17.92 -2.44 -35.09
C PRO A 424 18.07 -1.49 -36.27
N LYS A 425 19.16 -0.71 -36.28
CA LYS A 425 19.52 0.07 -37.47
C LYS A 425 19.67 -0.93 -38.61
N LYS A 426 19.05 -0.67 -39.77
CA LYS A 426 19.20 -1.51 -40.97
C LYS A 426 20.68 -1.85 -41.13
N PRO A 427 21.07 -3.11 -41.39
CA PRO A 427 22.46 -3.42 -41.67
C PRO A 427 22.90 -2.51 -42.82
N VAL A 428 24.03 -1.84 -42.60
CA VAL A 428 24.73 -1.10 -43.66
C VAL A 428 24.90 -2.11 -44.79
N GLN A 429 24.27 -1.85 -45.93
CA GLN A 429 24.62 -2.57 -47.14
C GLN A 429 26.09 -2.25 -47.37
N VAL A 430 26.95 -3.25 -47.17
CA VAL A 430 28.33 -3.18 -47.64
C VAL A 430 28.21 -3.16 -49.15
N GLU A 431 28.35 -1.99 -49.75
CA GLU A 431 28.63 -1.90 -51.18
C GLU A 431 30.00 -2.57 -51.36
N GLU A 432 30.02 -3.76 -51.96
CA GLU A 432 31.24 -4.34 -52.50
C GLU A 432 31.69 -3.43 -53.65
N SER A 433 32.60 -2.52 -53.35
CA SER A 433 33.37 -1.79 -54.34
C SER A 433 34.27 -2.78 -55.08
N SER A 434 33.89 -3.12 -56.31
CA SER A 434 34.76 -3.75 -57.30
C SER A 434 35.89 -2.78 -57.66
N GLU A 435 37.05 -2.90 -57.01
CA GLU A 435 38.30 -2.28 -57.49
C GLU A 435 39.09 -3.33 -58.28
N GLU A 436 39.14 -3.11 -59.58
CA GLU A 436 40.13 -3.68 -60.49
C GLU A 436 41.54 -3.40 -59.97
N SER A 437 42.32 -4.46 -59.76
CA SER A 437 43.77 -4.36 -59.60
C SER A 437 44.42 -5.27 -60.62
N THR A 438 45.19 -4.62 -61.49
CA THR A 438 45.97 -5.10 -62.62
C THR A 438 46.96 -6.23 -62.26
N GLY A 439 47.08 -7.22 -63.15
CA GLY A 439 48.08 -8.29 -63.08
C GLY A 439 49.54 -7.79 -63.16
N PRO A 440 50.51 -8.72 -63.05
CA PRO A 440 50.84 -9.50 -64.24
C PRO A 440 51.09 -11.01 -64.01
N GLU A 441 51.07 -11.71 -65.14
CA GLU A 441 51.38 -13.12 -65.36
C GLU A 441 52.75 -13.56 -64.82
N ALA A 442 52.82 -14.79 -64.28
CA ALA A 442 53.72 -15.85 -64.75
C ALA A 442 53.57 -17.11 -63.88
N GLY A 443 53.53 -18.31 -64.48
CA GLY A 443 53.89 -19.55 -63.80
C GLY A 443 52.87 -20.69 -63.83
N GLU A 444 52.62 -21.21 -65.01
CA GLU A 444 52.40 -22.62 -65.36
C GLU A 444 52.41 -23.73 -64.27
N ILE A 445 51.40 -24.62 -64.40
CA ILE A 445 51.46 -26.10 -64.34
C ILE A 445 51.01 -26.86 -63.06
N SER A 446 49.87 -27.54 -63.27
CA SER A 446 49.48 -28.93 -62.90
C SER A 446 48.62 -29.20 -61.68
N ALA A 447 47.48 -29.80 -62.00
CA ALA A 447 46.63 -30.61 -61.15
C ALA A 447 47.36 -31.85 -60.61
N GLN A 448 47.07 -32.22 -59.36
CA GLN A 448 46.89 -33.62 -58.97
C GLN A 448 46.22 -33.75 -57.58
N GLN A 449 45.08 -34.44 -57.61
CA GLN A 449 44.59 -35.43 -56.63
C GLN A 449 44.46 -35.04 -55.15
N ILE A 450 43.22 -34.84 -54.72
CA ILE A 450 42.79 -35.11 -53.34
C ILE A 450 42.17 -36.51 -53.33
N ALA A 451 42.81 -37.44 -52.61
CA ALA A 451 42.18 -38.65 -52.08
C ALA A 451 42.06 -38.51 -50.54
N PRO A 452 40.97 -38.99 -49.92
CA PRO A 452 40.66 -38.74 -48.52
C PRO A 452 41.28 -39.80 -47.60
N GLY A 453 41.68 -39.41 -46.39
CA GLY A 453 42.19 -40.34 -45.37
C GLY A 453 41.99 -39.81 -43.96
N ALA A 454 41.20 -40.56 -43.19
CA ALA A 454 40.80 -40.35 -41.81
C ALA A 454 41.96 -40.47 -40.79
N PHE A 455 41.79 -39.88 -39.60
CA PHE A 455 42.25 -40.36 -38.28
C PHE A 455 41.68 -39.39 -37.21
N GLU A 456 40.60 -39.72 -36.50
CA GLU A 456 40.55 -40.41 -35.18
C GLU A 456 41.30 -39.74 -34.01
N ALA A 457 40.49 -39.29 -33.04
CA ALA A 457 40.57 -39.50 -31.58
C ALA A 457 41.82 -39.08 -30.76
N SER A 458 41.58 -38.13 -29.82
CA SER A 458 41.73 -38.30 -28.36
C SER A 458 41.56 -36.92 -27.69
N ALA A 459 40.50 -36.70 -26.91
CA ALA A 459 40.47 -36.92 -25.46
C ALA A 459 41.46 -36.03 -24.69
N ILE A 460 40.95 -34.94 -24.10
CA ILE A 460 40.72 -34.73 -22.65
C ILE A 460 39.65 -33.66 -22.50
#